data_AF-A0A6J6TI16-F1
#
_entry.id   AF-A0A6J6TI16-F1
#
_cell.length_a   1.000
_cell.length_b   1.000
_cell.length_c   1.000
_cell.angle_alpha   90.00
_cell.angle_beta   90.00
_cell.angle_gamma   90.00
#
_symmetry.space_group_name_H-M   'P 1'
#
loop_
_entity.id
_entity.type
_entity.pdbx_description
1 polymer ?
#
loop_
_entity_poly.entity_id
_entity_poly.type
_entity_poly.pdbx_seq_one_letter_code
_entity_poly.pdbx_strand_id
1 'polypeptide(L)'
;MFSVSRGPGSLLAAFLTITAIVTAASGCSSTDAGPRLAANLGTRICIVNSWTESVNVTYGQKDTSTREGDIPPGSQSCAEGTKFNGTDVSGELALPDPALPFAFGATNPWVGEPSAWILQREDPSTGGYYTYHLCTSESGMDVGATRIWDNGTERITITRLGDDQWKEFTLVIEPSQGQRVGNDPCQGGSG
;
A
#
# COMPACT_ATOMS: atom_id res chain seq x y z
N MET A 1 -55.89 -50.89 14.88
CA MET A 1 -55.31 -49.73 15.59
C MET A 1 -53.87 -50.07 15.92
N PHE A 2 -52.92 -49.52 15.16
CA PHE A 2 -51.50 -49.77 15.36
C PHE A 2 -50.94 -48.76 16.37
N SER A 3 -50.30 -49.29 17.40
CA SER A 3 -49.57 -48.55 18.43
C SER A 3 -48.16 -48.23 17.90
N VAL A 4 -47.68 -47.00 18.09
CA VAL A 4 -46.28 -46.62 17.80
C VAL A 4 -45.66 -46.08 19.08
N SER A 5 -44.63 -46.79 19.56
CA SER A 5 -43.82 -46.42 20.71
C SER A 5 -42.76 -45.39 20.33
N ARG A 6 -42.44 -44.49 21.26
CA ARG A 6 -41.32 -43.55 21.19
C ARG A 6 -40.06 -44.23 21.71
N GLY A 7 -39.05 -44.38 20.86
CA GLY A 7 -37.68 -44.71 21.26
C GLY A 7 -36.81 -43.44 21.32
N PRO A 8 -35.89 -43.31 22.29
CA PRO A 8 -34.89 -42.25 22.31
C PRO A 8 -33.61 -42.72 21.59
N GLY A 9 -32.95 -41.84 20.83
CA GLY A 9 -31.72 -42.24 20.14
C GLY A 9 -30.95 -41.09 19.52
N SER A 10 -29.83 -40.77 20.17
CA SER A 10 -28.59 -40.22 19.64
C SER A 10 -28.59 -38.84 18.95
N LEU A 11 -28.11 -37.87 19.74
CA LEU A 11 -27.29 -36.75 19.28
C LEU A 11 -26.08 -37.27 18.48
N LEU A 12 -26.06 -36.98 17.18
CA LEU A 12 -24.85 -37.05 16.36
C LEU A 12 -24.56 -35.64 15.85
N ALA A 13 -23.57 -35.01 16.47
CA ALA A 13 -22.97 -33.78 16.01
C ALA A 13 -22.29 -34.04 14.64
N ALA A 14 -22.86 -33.48 13.58
CA ALA A 14 -22.23 -33.46 12.27
C ALA A 14 -21.10 -32.42 12.30
N PHE A 15 -19.86 -32.92 12.35
CA PHE A 15 -18.66 -32.14 12.09
C PHE A 15 -18.69 -31.67 10.63
N LEU A 16 -18.86 -30.36 10.43
CA LEU A 16 -18.75 -29.71 9.13
C LEU A 16 -17.25 -29.48 8.84
N THR A 17 -16.61 -30.39 8.10
CA THR A 17 -15.28 -30.15 7.55
C THR A 17 -15.41 -29.26 6.32
N ILE A 18 -15.06 -27.98 6.45
CA ILE A 18 -14.88 -27.07 5.32
C ILE A 18 -13.52 -27.38 4.71
N THR A 19 -13.49 -28.19 3.66
CA THR A 19 -12.30 -28.37 2.83
C THR A 19 -12.16 -27.13 1.96
N ALA A 20 -11.28 -26.20 2.33
CA ALA A 20 -10.90 -25.09 1.48
C ALA A 20 -10.18 -25.63 0.24
N ILE A 21 -10.85 -25.55 -0.90
CA ILE A 21 -10.24 -25.82 -2.21
C ILE A 21 -9.37 -24.60 -2.52
N VAL A 22 -8.05 -24.76 -2.44
CA VAL A 22 -7.11 -23.76 -2.97
C VAL A 22 -7.18 -23.86 -4.49
N THR A 23 -8.00 -23.02 -5.11
CA THR A 23 -7.94 -22.79 -6.56
C THR A 23 -6.64 -22.07 -6.87
N ALA A 24 -5.60 -22.85 -7.19
CA ALA A 24 -4.46 -22.38 -7.94
C ALA A 24 -4.87 -22.22 -9.41
N ALA A 25 -5.05 -20.96 -9.82
CA ALA A 25 -5.14 -20.50 -11.19
C ALA A 25 -4.95 -18.98 -11.14
N SER A 26 -4.25 -18.29 -12.01
CA SER A 26 -3.45 -18.65 -13.18
C SER A 26 -3.04 -17.31 -13.79
N GLY A 27 -1.79 -17.18 -14.24
CA GLY A 27 -1.40 -16.20 -15.25
C GLY A 27 -1.39 -14.73 -14.80
N CYS A 28 -0.20 -14.14 -14.77
CA CYS A 28 -0.06 -12.70 -15.01
C CYS A 28 -0.53 -12.41 -16.44
N SER A 29 -1.84 -12.22 -16.63
CA SER A 29 -2.41 -11.68 -17.85
C SER A 29 -3.18 -10.42 -17.47
N SER A 30 -2.47 -9.30 -17.42
CA SER A 30 -3.09 -7.97 -17.42
C SER A 30 -3.55 -7.63 -18.85
N THR A 31 -4.63 -8.27 -19.30
CA THR A 31 -5.41 -7.77 -20.43
C THR A 31 -6.53 -6.89 -19.89
N ASP A 32 -6.14 -5.66 -19.54
CA ASP A 32 -6.93 -4.44 -19.74
C ASP A 32 -6.10 -3.28 -19.18
N ALA A 33 -5.19 -2.75 -20.01
CA ALA A 33 -4.68 -1.41 -19.77
C ALA A 33 -5.88 -0.47 -19.88
N GLY A 34 -6.45 -0.08 -18.73
CA GLY A 34 -7.50 0.91 -18.64
C GLY A 34 -7.17 2.17 -19.46
N PRO A 35 -8.18 2.96 -19.85
CA PRO A 35 -8.02 4.02 -20.83
C PRO A 35 -6.81 4.93 -20.54
N ARG A 36 -5.83 4.90 -21.45
CA ARG A 36 -4.57 5.66 -21.46
C ARG A 36 -4.75 7.16 -21.76
N LEU A 37 -5.94 7.70 -21.53
CA LEU A 37 -6.27 9.08 -21.88
C LEU A 37 -5.81 10.01 -20.76
N ALA A 38 -4.89 10.91 -21.09
CA ALA A 38 -4.57 12.06 -20.27
C ALA A 38 -5.83 12.95 -20.13
N ALA A 39 -6.52 12.84 -19.00
CA ALA A 39 -7.67 13.68 -18.64
C ALA A 39 -7.81 13.82 -17.11
N ASN A 40 -6.68 13.90 -16.40
CA ASN A 40 -6.63 14.04 -14.95
C ASN A 40 -5.69 15.21 -14.62
N LEU A 41 -5.99 15.96 -13.57
CA LEU A 41 -5.31 17.22 -13.24
C LEU A 41 -3.83 17.01 -12.88
N GLY A 42 -3.47 15.85 -12.34
CA GLY A 42 -2.11 15.49 -11.89
C GLY A 42 -2.15 14.22 -11.04
N THR A 43 -1.38 14.17 -9.95
CA THR A 43 -1.48 13.11 -8.93
C THR A 43 -2.10 13.59 -7.62
N ARG A 44 -2.68 12.63 -6.90
CA ARG A 44 -3.10 12.76 -5.51
C ARG A 44 -2.47 11.62 -4.71
N ILE A 45 -1.84 11.95 -3.59
CA ILE A 45 -1.33 10.96 -2.65
C ILE A 45 -2.03 11.14 -1.31
N CYS A 46 -2.60 10.06 -0.79
CA CYS A 46 -3.18 10.00 0.54
C CYS A 46 -2.35 9.09 1.43
N ILE A 47 -1.86 9.62 2.54
CA ILE A 47 -1.18 8.85 3.58
C ILE A 47 -2.18 8.50 4.66
N VAL A 48 -2.39 7.21 4.88
CA VAL A 48 -3.29 6.66 5.88
C VAL A 48 -2.46 6.11 7.04
N ASN A 49 -2.74 6.61 8.24
CA ASN A 49 -2.08 6.15 9.46
C ASN A 49 -2.89 5.02 10.10
N SER A 50 -2.38 3.79 10.06
CA SER A 50 -2.94 2.64 10.76
C SER A 50 -2.14 2.24 12.01
N TRP A 51 -1.22 3.10 12.48
CA TRP A 51 -0.53 2.94 13.75
C TRP A 51 -1.40 3.36 14.94
N THR A 52 -0.98 2.95 16.13
CA THR A 52 -1.57 3.38 17.41
C THR A 52 -1.15 4.78 17.84
N GLU A 53 -0.13 5.34 17.20
CA GLU A 53 0.44 6.66 17.48
C GLU A 53 0.41 7.55 16.22
N SER A 54 0.62 8.85 16.40
CA SER A 54 0.63 9.80 15.29
C SER A 54 1.88 9.63 14.42
N VAL A 55 1.71 9.65 13.10
CA VAL A 55 2.83 9.73 12.14
C VAL A 55 2.96 11.17 11.64
N ASN A 56 4.17 11.67 11.46
CA ASN A 56 4.40 13.03 10.99
C ASN A 56 4.63 13.03 9.48
N VAL A 57 3.89 13.87 8.73
CA VAL A 57 4.09 14.08 7.29
C VAL A 57 4.53 15.50 7.01
N THR A 58 5.55 15.63 6.16
CA THR A 58 5.97 16.91 5.57
C THR A 58 5.94 16.79 4.05
N TYR A 59 5.11 17.60 3.39
CA TYR A 59 5.00 17.59 1.93
C TYR A 59 5.96 18.62 1.32
N GLY A 60 7.05 18.15 0.72
CA GLY A 60 8.04 19.00 0.05
C GLY A 60 7.53 19.58 -1.27
N GLN A 61 6.72 18.84 -2.02
CA GLN A 61 6.14 19.31 -3.28
C GLN A 61 4.65 18.96 -3.37
N LYS A 62 3.81 19.97 -3.62
CA LYS A 62 2.34 19.90 -3.79
C LYS A 62 1.80 21.24 -4.28
N ASP A 63 0.60 21.24 -4.84
CA ASP A 63 -0.14 22.45 -5.24
C ASP A 63 -1.18 22.88 -4.18
N THR A 64 -1.61 21.94 -3.34
CA THR A 64 -2.63 22.20 -2.31
C THR A 64 -2.03 22.73 -1.01
N SER A 65 -2.80 23.54 -0.27
CA SER A 65 -2.51 23.95 1.11
C SER A 65 -2.85 22.84 2.12
N THR A 66 -2.47 21.59 1.81
CA THR A 66 -2.69 20.43 2.66
C THR A 66 -2.04 20.63 4.02
N ARG A 67 -2.74 20.24 5.08
CA ARG A 67 -2.21 20.24 6.44
C ARG A 67 -1.03 19.26 6.55
N GLU A 68 0.14 19.82 6.80
CA GLU A 68 1.33 19.10 7.24
C GLU A 68 1.31 18.85 8.75
N GLY A 69 2.19 17.97 9.19
CA GLY A 69 2.36 17.61 10.60
C GLY A 69 1.74 16.26 10.94
N ASP A 70 1.26 16.14 12.16
CA ASP A 70 0.84 14.86 12.70
C ASP A 70 -0.48 14.38 12.09
N ILE A 71 -0.47 13.16 11.57
CA ILE A 71 -1.64 12.38 11.17
C ILE A 71 -2.01 11.47 12.35
N PRO A 72 -3.14 11.71 13.04
CA PRO A 72 -3.55 10.88 14.16
C PRO A 72 -3.83 9.42 13.76
N PRO A 73 -3.83 8.48 14.71
CA PRO A 73 -4.26 7.10 14.50
C PRO A 73 -5.60 7.01 13.77
N GLY A 74 -5.69 6.16 12.74
CA GLY A 74 -6.89 5.94 11.93
C GLY A 74 -7.28 7.10 11.01
N SER A 75 -6.47 8.16 10.94
CA SER A 75 -6.71 9.32 10.08
C SER A 75 -5.84 9.27 8.82
N GLN A 76 -6.12 10.17 7.89
CA GLN A 76 -5.33 10.33 6.68
C GLN A 76 -5.05 11.80 6.36
N SER A 77 -3.98 12.06 5.60
CA SER A 77 -3.66 13.36 5.02
C SER A 77 -3.37 13.18 3.54
N CYS A 78 -3.94 14.04 2.68
CA CYS A 78 -3.77 13.94 1.23
C CYS A 78 -3.22 15.23 0.63
N ALA A 79 -2.27 15.12 -0.29
CA ALA A 79 -1.79 16.22 -1.09
C ALA A 79 -1.99 15.94 -2.58
N GLU A 80 -2.19 17.01 -3.33
CA GLU A 80 -2.39 16.99 -4.78
C GLU A 80 -1.34 17.87 -5.44
N GLY A 81 -0.93 17.52 -6.66
CA GLY A 81 0.11 18.24 -7.37
C GLY A 81 0.08 18.00 -8.87
N THR A 82 0.51 19.02 -9.60
CA THR A 82 0.57 19.05 -11.05
C THR A 82 1.96 19.54 -11.47
N LYS A 83 2.76 18.66 -12.07
CA LYS A 83 4.05 19.05 -12.63
C LYS A 83 4.17 18.57 -14.06
N PHE A 84 4.54 19.49 -14.94
CA PHE A 84 4.71 19.17 -16.35
C PHE A 84 5.83 18.16 -16.62
N ASN A 85 6.86 18.12 -15.76
CA ASN A 85 7.97 17.19 -15.85
C ASN A 85 8.52 16.86 -14.46
N GLY A 86 8.61 15.57 -14.14
CA GLY A 86 9.07 15.04 -12.86
C GLY A 86 7.93 14.72 -11.89
N THR A 87 8.28 14.45 -10.64
CA THR A 87 7.33 14.09 -9.57
C THR A 87 6.32 15.20 -9.35
N ASP A 88 5.04 14.85 -9.20
CA ASP A 88 3.93 15.79 -8.99
C ASP A 88 3.77 16.13 -7.50
N VAL A 89 3.77 15.09 -6.66
CA VAL A 89 3.69 15.21 -5.20
C VAL A 89 4.84 14.44 -4.56
N SER A 90 5.52 15.05 -3.59
CA SER A 90 6.57 14.38 -2.82
C SER A 90 6.64 14.89 -1.38
N GLY A 91 7.22 14.09 -0.49
CA GLY A 91 7.40 14.49 0.90
C GLY A 91 8.23 13.49 1.70
N GLU A 92 8.29 13.77 3.00
CA GLU A 92 8.88 12.91 4.00
C GLU A 92 7.83 12.49 5.04
N LEU A 93 7.97 11.27 5.53
CA LEU A 93 7.13 10.64 6.53
C LEU A 93 8.04 10.15 7.66
N ALA A 94 7.72 10.54 8.90
CA ALA A 94 8.39 10.04 10.09
C ALA A 94 7.42 9.25 10.98
N LEU A 95 7.87 8.09 11.43
CA LEU A 95 7.12 7.19 12.32
C LEU A 95 7.46 7.49 13.81
N PRO A 96 6.63 7.04 14.77
CA PRO A 96 6.79 7.36 16.20
C PRO A 96 8.01 6.75 16.89
N ASP A 97 8.40 5.53 16.52
CA ASP A 97 9.62 4.82 16.99
C ASP A 97 10.81 5.25 16.10
N PRO A 98 12.11 5.11 16.48
CA PRO A 98 13.24 5.70 15.75
C PRO A 98 13.56 4.95 14.44
N ALA A 99 12.54 4.58 13.69
CA ALA A 99 12.64 4.30 12.27
C ALA A 99 13.12 5.56 11.55
N LEU A 100 14.02 5.34 10.61
CA LEU A 100 14.52 6.38 9.74
C LEU A 100 13.37 6.92 8.89
N PRO A 101 13.35 8.23 8.58
CA PRO A 101 12.25 8.80 7.82
C PRO A 101 12.20 8.19 6.42
N PHE A 102 10.98 8.18 5.88
CA PHE A 102 10.70 7.73 4.53
C PHE A 102 10.51 8.93 3.62
N ALA A 103 11.17 8.93 2.46
CA ALA A 103 10.76 9.80 1.36
C ALA A 103 9.69 9.10 0.54
N PHE A 104 8.70 9.84 0.06
CA PHE A 104 7.70 9.33 -0.86
C PHE A 104 7.45 10.29 -2.01
N GLY A 105 6.89 9.77 -3.09
CA GLY A 105 6.39 10.61 -4.17
C GLY A 105 5.52 9.87 -5.17
N ALA A 106 4.82 10.65 -5.98
CA ALA A 106 3.99 10.17 -7.07
C ALA A 106 4.20 11.03 -8.31
N THR A 107 4.19 10.39 -9.47
CA THR A 107 4.44 11.01 -10.77
C THR A 107 3.33 10.61 -11.75
N ASN A 108 2.77 11.59 -12.45
CA ASN A 108 1.88 11.36 -13.59
C ASN A 108 2.53 11.98 -14.85
N PRO A 109 3.37 11.22 -15.57
CA PRO A 109 4.04 11.74 -16.74
C PRO A 109 3.02 12.00 -17.87
N TRP A 110 3.28 13.01 -18.69
CA TRP A 110 2.45 13.27 -19.88
C TRP A 110 2.48 12.11 -20.88
N VAL A 111 3.61 11.41 -20.94
CA VAL A 111 3.81 10.18 -21.71
C VAL A 111 4.44 9.15 -20.78
N GLY A 112 3.70 8.08 -20.48
CA GLY A 112 4.14 7.01 -19.59
C GLY A 112 3.03 6.58 -18.64
N GLU A 113 3.37 5.66 -17.75
CA GLU A 113 2.44 5.16 -16.74
C GLU A 113 2.65 5.93 -15.43
N PRO A 114 1.57 6.31 -14.72
CA PRO A 114 1.68 6.87 -13.40
C PRO A 114 2.38 5.91 -12.44
N SER A 115 3.21 6.45 -11.56
CA SER A 115 3.97 5.67 -10.58
C SER A 115 3.98 6.35 -9.23
N ALA A 116 4.02 5.57 -8.16
CA ALA A 116 4.30 6.05 -6.82
C ALA A 116 5.42 5.24 -6.19
N TRP A 117 6.17 5.87 -5.30
CA TRP A 117 7.36 5.32 -4.67
C TRP A 117 7.46 5.73 -3.21
N ILE A 118 8.18 4.91 -2.45
CA ILE A 118 8.59 5.20 -1.08
C ILE A 118 9.98 4.62 -0.84
N LEU A 119 10.82 5.36 -0.15
CA LEU A 119 12.23 5.05 0.08
C LEU A 119 12.54 5.22 1.56
N GLN A 120 13.12 4.21 2.19
CA GLN A 120 13.60 4.34 3.56
C GLN A 120 14.99 4.99 3.55
N ARG A 121 15.24 5.93 4.45
CA ARG A 121 16.60 6.46 4.69
C ARG A 121 17.42 5.38 5.40
N GLU A 122 18.70 5.19 5.02
CA GLU A 122 19.55 4.15 5.63
C GLU A 122 20.38 4.63 6.83
N ASP A 123 20.76 5.90 6.88
CA ASP A 123 21.62 6.44 7.95
C ASP A 123 21.28 7.92 8.23
N PRO A 124 20.86 8.30 9.44
CA PRO A 124 20.55 9.67 9.78
C PRO A 124 21.81 10.52 10.05
N SER A 125 22.95 9.90 10.37
CA SER A 125 24.19 10.58 10.79
C SER A 125 25.03 11.13 9.64
N THR A 126 24.86 10.59 8.44
CA THR A 126 25.54 11.03 7.21
C THR A 126 24.64 11.89 6.31
N GLY A 127 23.42 12.23 6.76
CA GLY A 127 22.39 12.77 5.88
C GLY A 127 21.97 11.76 4.81
N GLY A 128 21.89 10.49 5.21
CA GLY A 128 22.09 9.31 4.37
C GLY A 128 21.18 9.16 3.16
N TYR A 129 21.58 8.22 2.32
CA TYR A 129 20.91 7.91 1.07
C TYR A 129 19.55 7.25 1.33
N TYR A 130 18.65 7.47 0.38
CA TYR A 130 17.39 6.77 0.29
C TYR A 130 17.59 5.52 -0.55
N THR A 131 17.33 4.35 0.03
CA THR A 131 17.47 3.11 -0.72
C THR A 131 16.21 2.79 -1.47
N TYR A 132 16.43 2.46 -2.73
CA TYR A 132 15.39 2.10 -3.66
C TYR A 132 15.02 0.65 -3.44
N HIS A 133 13.83 0.42 -2.89
CA HIS A 133 13.28 -0.91 -2.79
C HIS A 133 12.59 -1.24 -4.13
N LEU A 134 12.91 -2.37 -4.74
CA LEU A 134 12.38 -2.73 -6.07
C LEU A 134 10.84 -2.78 -6.10
N CYS A 135 10.22 -3.08 -4.95
CA CYS A 135 8.78 -3.07 -4.73
C CYS A 135 8.16 -1.64 -4.69
N THR A 136 8.98 -0.59 -4.63
CA THR A 136 8.56 0.82 -4.60
C THR A 136 9.15 1.60 -5.77
N SER A 137 9.71 0.90 -6.76
CA SER A 137 10.31 1.51 -7.93
C SER A 137 9.30 2.05 -8.93
N GLU A 138 9.61 3.19 -9.56
CA GLU A 138 8.96 3.95 -10.66
C GLU A 138 8.41 3.13 -11.86
N SER A 139 8.45 1.80 -11.82
CA SER A 139 7.67 0.99 -12.74
C SER A 139 6.19 1.34 -12.57
N GLY A 140 5.51 1.71 -13.65
CA GLY A 140 4.11 2.13 -13.64
C GLY A 140 3.20 1.20 -12.83
N MET A 141 2.15 1.77 -12.25
CA MET A 141 1.13 1.01 -11.50
C MET A 141 -0.18 1.06 -12.27
N ASP A 142 -0.84 -0.08 -12.49
CA ASP A 142 -2.21 -0.14 -13.02
C ASP A 142 -3.25 0.23 -11.95
N VAL A 143 -4.44 0.67 -12.35
CA VAL A 143 -5.54 0.94 -11.40
C VAL A 143 -5.89 -0.35 -10.65
N GLY A 144 -5.97 -0.27 -9.33
CA GLY A 144 -6.18 -1.40 -8.43
C GLY A 144 -4.92 -2.20 -8.12
N ALA A 145 -3.76 -1.87 -8.72
CA ALA A 145 -2.51 -2.50 -8.37
C ALA A 145 -2.08 -2.08 -6.96
N THR A 146 -1.61 -3.06 -6.20
CA THR A 146 -1.06 -2.88 -4.85
C THR A 146 0.37 -3.39 -4.80
N ARG A 147 1.23 -2.63 -4.12
CA ARG A 147 2.61 -2.99 -3.82
C ARG A 147 2.85 -2.88 -2.33
N ILE A 148 3.62 -3.81 -1.78
CA ILE A 148 3.86 -3.91 -0.35
C ILE A 148 5.37 -3.86 -0.12
N TRP A 149 5.77 -3.02 0.81
CA TRP A 149 7.10 -3.02 1.40
C TRP A 149 6.95 -3.36 2.89
N ASP A 150 7.81 -4.23 3.39
CA ASP A 150 7.73 -4.74 4.76
C ASP A 150 9.16 -5.08 5.21
N ASN A 151 9.65 -4.40 6.24
CA ASN A 151 10.99 -4.64 6.78
C ASN A 151 10.97 -5.42 8.10
N GLY A 152 9.81 -5.98 8.47
CA GLY A 152 9.60 -6.73 9.71
C GLY A 152 9.32 -5.87 10.94
N THR A 153 9.49 -4.55 10.85
CA THR A 153 9.06 -3.58 11.87
C THR A 153 7.80 -2.86 11.39
N GLU A 154 7.86 -2.31 10.19
CA GLU A 154 6.76 -1.60 9.55
C GLU A 154 6.40 -2.24 8.21
N ARG A 155 5.11 -2.13 7.87
CA ARG A 155 4.58 -2.47 6.56
C ARG A 155 3.98 -1.22 5.94
N ILE A 156 4.32 -1.00 4.68
CA ILE A 156 3.78 0.09 3.88
C ILE A 156 3.17 -0.50 2.60
N THR A 157 1.90 -0.21 2.40
CA THR A 157 1.13 -0.67 1.26
C THR A 157 0.79 0.52 0.36
N ILE A 158 1.26 0.50 -0.88
CA ILE A 158 0.93 1.48 -1.91
C ILE A 158 -0.15 0.88 -2.81
N THR A 159 -1.29 1.55 -2.94
CA THR A 159 -2.36 1.14 -3.86
C THR A 159 -2.66 2.27 -4.83
N ARG A 160 -2.70 1.97 -6.14
CA ARG A 160 -3.24 2.90 -7.13
C ARG A 160 -4.76 2.76 -7.15
N LEU A 161 -5.46 3.85 -6.89
CA LEU A 161 -6.92 3.91 -6.91
C LEU A 161 -7.45 4.27 -8.30
N GLY A 162 -8.76 4.37 -8.42
CA GLY A 162 -9.43 4.81 -9.64
C GLY A 162 -8.97 6.20 -10.06
N ASP A 163 -9.03 6.43 -11.36
CA ASP A 163 -8.68 7.71 -11.98
C ASP A 163 -9.95 8.57 -12.07
N ASP A 164 -10.20 9.44 -11.08
CA ASP A 164 -11.34 10.37 -11.10
C ASP A 164 -10.95 11.74 -11.68
N GLN A 165 -10.66 12.72 -10.84
CA GLN A 165 -10.03 13.99 -11.19
C GLN A 165 -8.50 13.88 -11.16
N TRP A 166 -7.94 12.94 -10.39
CA TRP A 166 -6.50 12.77 -10.19
C TRP A 166 -6.06 11.34 -10.50
N LYS A 167 -4.76 11.13 -10.70
CA LYS A 167 -4.16 9.79 -10.54
C LYS A 167 -3.93 9.59 -9.06
N GLU A 168 -4.79 8.80 -8.41
CA GLU A 168 -4.81 8.70 -6.95
C GLU A 168 -4.02 7.48 -6.46
N PHE A 169 -3.19 7.71 -5.43
CA PHE A 169 -2.41 6.71 -4.73
C PHE A 169 -2.68 6.78 -3.24
N THR A 170 -2.85 5.63 -2.60
CA THR A 170 -2.96 5.53 -1.15
C THR A 170 -1.76 4.80 -0.59
N LEU A 171 -1.09 5.41 0.39
CA LEU A 171 -0.02 4.84 1.17
C LEU A 171 -0.58 4.53 2.56
N VAL A 172 -0.78 3.24 2.85
CA VAL A 172 -1.18 2.78 4.17
C VAL A 172 0.06 2.35 4.93
N ILE A 173 0.24 2.91 6.11
CA ILE A 173 1.36 2.58 7.01
C ILE A 173 0.78 1.84 8.20
N GLU A 174 1.28 0.64 8.46
CA GLU A 174 0.82 -0.22 9.55
C GLU A 174 2.00 -0.93 10.24
N PRO A 175 1.86 -1.31 11.51
CA PRO A 175 2.85 -2.19 12.15
C PRO A 175 2.91 -3.53 11.41
N SER A 176 4.12 -4.07 11.22
CA SER A 176 4.26 -5.39 10.57
C SER A 176 3.59 -6.47 11.43
N GLN A 177 2.71 -7.29 10.83
CA GLN A 177 2.00 -8.33 11.58
C GLN A 177 2.91 -9.53 11.84
N GLY A 178 3.41 -9.61 13.08
CA GLY A 178 4.19 -10.74 13.58
C GLY A 178 5.61 -10.74 13.03
N GLN A 179 6.59 -10.63 13.93
CA GLN A 179 8.02 -10.75 13.61
C GLN A 179 8.27 -11.86 12.60
N ARG A 180 8.57 -11.50 11.36
CA ARG A 180 9.35 -12.37 10.48
C ARG A 180 10.78 -11.88 10.50
N VAL A 181 11.56 -12.46 11.42
CA VAL A 181 12.97 -12.74 11.12
C VAL A 181 12.94 -13.76 9.99
N GLY A 182 13.01 -13.31 8.74
CA GLY A 182 12.96 -14.21 7.60
C GLY A 182 12.73 -13.48 6.28
N ASN A 183 13.78 -13.54 5.44
CA ASN A 183 13.96 -13.13 4.05
C ASN A 183 12.91 -12.21 3.41
N ASP A 184 13.43 -11.07 2.95
CA ASP A 184 12.82 -10.09 2.06
C ASP A 184 11.91 -10.73 1.00
N PRO A 185 10.59 -10.47 1.02
CA PRO A 185 9.66 -10.97 0.01
C PRO A 185 9.91 -10.37 -1.39
N CYS A 186 10.75 -9.34 -1.51
CA CYS A 186 11.24 -8.77 -2.77
C CYS A 186 12.51 -9.47 -3.28
N GLN A 187 13.18 -10.31 -2.48
CA GLN A 187 14.18 -11.26 -2.99
C GLN A 187 13.46 -12.51 -3.47
N GLY A 188 12.93 -12.43 -4.70
CA GLY A 188 12.58 -13.62 -5.45
C GLY A 188 13.78 -14.57 -5.44
N GLY A 189 13.63 -15.70 -4.75
CA GLY A 189 14.64 -16.76 -4.73
C GLY A 189 15.08 -17.07 -6.16
N SER A 190 16.33 -16.75 -6.45
CA SER A 190 17.01 -17.10 -7.68
C SER A 190 18.29 -17.82 -7.28
N GLY A 191 18.25 -19.16 -7.34
CA GLY A 191 19.43 -20.03 -7.26
C GLY A 191 19.79 -20.52 -5.88
#